data_AF-A0A844GQA6-F1
#
_entry.id   AF-A0A844GQA6-F1
#
_cell.length_a   1.000
_cell.length_b   1.000
_cell.length_c   1.000
_cell.angle_alpha   90.00
_cell.angle_beta   90.00
_cell.angle_gamma   90.00
#
_symmetry.space_group_name_H-M   'P 1'
#
loop_
_entity.id
_entity.type
_entity.pdbx_description
1 polymer ?
#
loop_
_entity_poly.entity_id
_entity_poly.type
_entity_poly.pdbx_seq_one_letter_code
_entity_poly.pdbx_strand_id
1 'polypeptide(L)'
;MKKIKNLVIALFLAFTFIVADFAAAPVTAQAAGTLKFAKSITMLKGNQIGYGIMNSVKSDKILNLKCSNTNVATVKKEKFIDDYTITIKAKKQGTTTVSFTVKRKNGKKYSFKSKISVYNYTNPLNKCVVGKKDYKKQLDKKNTVTVSSSSPKKGKINITAKKGYKIEAIYYSEYGTGVQKKIKNGSSITLDSQHYLQIIYKDTRKNYSYAVSLYGSL
;
A
#
# COMPACT_ATOMS: atom_id res chain seq x y z
N MET A 1 -27.71 23.32 10.60
CA MET A 1 -27.66 21.85 10.40
C MET A 1 -26.30 21.45 9.84
N LYS A 2 -25.72 20.38 10.40
CA LYS A 2 -24.28 20.04 10.36
C LYS A 2 -23.73 19.80 8.95
N LYS A 3 -22.58 20.43 8.65
CA LYS A 3 -21.69 20.13 7.52
C LYS A 3 -21.03 18.77 7.78
N ILE A 4 -21.32 17.77 6.95
CA ILE A 4 -20.52 16.53 6.90
C ILE A 4 -19.80 16.51 5.55
N LYS A 5 -18.55 16.95 5.57
CA LYS A 5 -17.58 16.69 4.51
C LYS A 5 -17.15 15.23 4.65
N ASN A 6 -17.65 14.33 3.79
CA ASN A 6 -17.20 12.95 3.76
C ASN A 6 -15.81 12.86 3.13
N LEU A 7 -14.84 12.75 4.03
CA LEU A 7 -13.42 12.50 3.82
C LEU A 7 -13.22 11.03 3.42
N VAL A 8 -13.25 10.72 2.13
CA VAL A 8 -12.88 9.38 1.63
C VAL A 8 -11.35 9.25 1.67
N ILE A 9 -10.81 8.74 2.78
CA ILE A 9 -9.42 8.26 2.87
C ILE A 9 -9.43 6.78 2.50
N ALA A 10 -9.10 6.45 1.26
CA ALA A 10 -8.87 5.08 0.84
C ALA A 10 -7.50 4.59 1.37
N LEU A 11 -7.53 3.70 2.35
CA LEU A 11 -6.35 3.02 2.91
C LEU A 11 -6.15 1.68 2.17
N PHE A 12 -5.10 1.57 1.35
CA PHE A 12 -4.77 0.33 0.63
C PHE A 12 -3.93 -0.61 1.50
N LEU A 13 -4.44 -1.80 1.79
CA LEU A 13 -3.74 -2.91 2.43
C LEU A 13 -3.58 -4.05 1.42
N ALA A 14 -2.33 -4.47 1.20
CA ALA A 14 -2.03 -5.72 0.49
C ALA A 14 -1.84 -6.82 1.55
N PHE A 15 -2.75 -7.79 1.59
CA PHE A 15 -2.62 -9.00 2.39
C PHE A 15 -2.74 -10.21 1.47
N THR A 16 -1.70 -11.06 1.45
CA THR A 16 -1.76 -12.40 0.87
C THR A 16 -2.02 -13.38 2.01
N PHE A 17 -3.22 -13.95 2.09
CA PHE A 17 -3.54 -15.04 3.01
C PHE A 17 -3.27 -16.38 2.33
N ILE A 18 -2.51 -17.26 2.99
CA ILE A 18 -2.51 -18.70 2.70
C ILE A 18 -3.50 -19.30 3.69
N VAL A 19 -4.54 -19.95 3.16
CA VAL A 19 -5.52 -20.69 3.96
C VAL A 19 -4.89 -22.01 4.38
N ALA A 20 -4.88 -22.30 5.68
CA ALA A 20 -4.61 -23.62 6.20
C ALA A 20 -5.79 -23.99 7.12
N ASP A 21 -6.25 -25.23 6.98
CA ASP A 21 -7.46 -25.78 7.58
C ASP A 21 -7.51 -25.61 9.12
N PHE A 22 -8.69 -25.23 9.61
CA PHE A 22 -9.01 -25.18 11.02
C PHE A 22 -9.32 -26.60 11.54
N ALA A 23 -8.33 -27.24 12.15
CA ALA A 23 -8.58 -28.23 13.19
C ALA A 23 -8.51 -27.53 14.55
N ALA A 24 -9.61 -27.53 15.30
CA ALA A 24 -9.70 -26.91 16.62
C ALA A 24 -8.82 -27.67 17.63
N ALA A 25 -7.57 -27.24 17.77
CA ALA A 25 -6.69 -27.65 18.86
C ALA A 25 -6.96 -26.79 20.11
N PRO A 26 -6.82 -27.32 21.33
CA PRO A 26 -7.00 -26.57 22.57
C PRO A 26 -6.07 -25.34 22.59
N VAL A 27 -6.54 -24.26 23.24
CA VAL A 27 -5.87 -22.96 23.39
C VAL A 27 -4.56 -23.10 24.17
N THR A 28 -3.57 -23.72 23.54
CA THR A 28 -2.17 -23.62 23.92
C THR A 28 -1.71 -22.26 23.43
N ALA A 29 -1.16 -21.47 24.34
CA ALA A 29 -0.59 -20.17 24.01
C ALA A 29 0.46 -20.38 22.91
N GLN A 30 0.09 -20.10 21.66
CA GLN A 30 1.00 -20.18 20.53
C GLN A 30 2.21 -19.31 20.87
N ALA A 31 3.38 -19.93 21.03
CA ALA A 31 4.60 -19.20 21.34
C ALA A 31 4.75 -18.10 20.31
N ALA A 32 4.62 -16.85 20.74
CA ALA A 32 4.59 -15.71 19.82
C ALA A 32 5.86 -15.76 18.98
N GLY A 33 5.69 -16.02 17.67
CA GLY A 33 6.80 -16.20 16.73
C GLY A 33 7.75 -15.01 16.74
N THR A 34 8.95 -15.15 16.17
CA THR A 34 9.92 -14.05 16.16
C THR A 34 9.32 -12.80 15.53
N LEU A 35 9.37 -11.68 16.25
CA LEU A 35 8.85 -10.39 15.77
C LEU A 35 9.62 -9.97 14.51
N LYS A 36 8.89 -9.55 13.47
CA LYS A 36 9.52 -9.06 12.23
C LYS A 36 8.91 -7.72 11.81
N PHE A 37 9.77 -6.84 11.33
CA PHE A 37 9.39 -5.58 10.71
C PHE A 37 10.16 -5.40 9.41
N ALA A 38 9.62 -4.65 8.46
CA ALA A 38 10.26 -4.41 7.18
C ALA A 38 11.63 -3.73 7.37
N LYS A 39 12.70 -4.34 6.86
CA LYS A 39 14.07 -3.77 6.95
C LYS A 39 14.25 -2.54 6.05
N SER A 40 13.54 -2.50 4.94
CA SER A 40 13.54 -1.38 4.00
C SER A 40 12.14 -1.15 3.45
N ILE A 41 11.77 0.12 3.31
CA ILE A 41 10.46 0.56 2.83
C ILE A 41 10.69 1.66 1.79
N THR A 42 10.01 1.52 0.66
CA THR A 42 10.00 2.53 -0.42
C THR A 42 8.64 3.19 -0.45
N MET A 43 8.61 4.52 -0.50
CA MET A 43 7.36 5.30 -0.53
C MET A 43 7.43 6.41 -1.58
N LEU A 44 6.27 6.78 -2.12
CA LEU A 44 6.13 8.02 -2.87
C LEU A 44 5.87 9.18 -1.91
N LYS A 45 6.44 10.35 -2.22
CA LYS A 45 6.17 11.60 -1.49
C LYS A 45 4.66 11.85 -1.41
N GLY A 46 4.18 12.20 -0.22
CA GLY A 46 2.76 12.48 0.06
C GLY A 46 2.00 11.27 0.59
N ASN A 47 2.50 10.04 0.39
CA ASN A 47 1.81 8.84 0.87
C ASN A 47 1.92 8.69 2.39
N GLN A 48 0.87 8.11 2.97
CA GLN A 48 0.82 7.66 4.35
C GLN A 48 0.39 6.19 4.37
N ILE A 49 1.20 5.33 4.98
CA ILE A 49 0.98 3.88 5.00
C ILE A 49 1.24 3.35 6.42
N GLY A 50 0.37 2.48 6.90
CA GLY A 50 0.55 1.74 8.15
C GLY A 50 1.34 0.45 7.92
N TYR A 51 2.34 0.20 8.76
CA TYR A 51 3.13 -1.03 8.77
C TYR A 51 2.92 -1.78 10.08
N GLY A 52 2.40 -3.01 9.98
CA GLY A 52 2.29 -3.93 11.10
C GLY A 52 3.64 -4.54 11.49
N ILE A 53 3.71 -5.01 12.73
CA ILE A 53 4.83 -5.81 13.24
C ILE A 53 4.35 -7.26 13.19
N MET A 54 4.95 -8.08 12.33
CA MET A 54 4.55 -9.49 12.23
C MET A 54 4.82 -10.21 13.55
N ASN A 55 3.87 -11.04 13.96
CA ASN A 55 3.87 -11.78 15.22
C ASN A 55 3.81 -10.90 16.49
N SER A 56 3.45 -9.62 16.38
CA SER A 56 3.09 -8.84 17.57
C SER A 56 1.79 -9.36 18.16
N VAL A 57 1.69 -9.25 19.47
CA VAL A 57 0.45 -9.54 20.21
C VAL A 57 0.00 -8.30 20.96
N LYS A 58 -1.29 -8.21 21.28
CA LYS A 58 -1.91 -7.03 21.94
C LYS A 58 -1.21 -6.57 23.22
N SER A 59 -0.55 -7.48 23.94
CA SER A 59 0.20 -7.16 25.17
C SER A 59 1.57 -6.52 24.93
N ASP A 60 2.05 -6.51 23.69
CA ASP A 60 3.34 -5.92 23.31
C ASP A 60 3.27 -4.40 23.37
N LYS A 61 4.35 -3.78 23.83
CA LYS A 61 4.48 -2.32 23.94
C LYS A 61 5.55 -1.82 22.99
N ILE A 62 5.16 -0.92 22.08
CA ILE A 62 6.09 -0.15 21.25
C ILE A 62 6.66 0.99 22.08
N LEU A 63 7.99 1.05 22.17
CA LEU A 63 8.78 2.03 22.91
C LEU A 63 9.74 2.74 21.94
N ASN A 64 10.13 3.97 22.29
CA ASN A 64 11.21 4.71 21.62
C ASN A 64 11.04 4.85 20.08
N LEU A 65 9.79 4.97 19.60
CA LEU A 65 9.53 5.16 18.17
C LEU A 65 10.05 6.52 17.73
N LYS A 66 11.03 6.50 16.82
CA LYS A 66 11.66 7.70 16.28
C LYS A 66 11.99 7.57 14.80
N CYS A 67 12.10 8.71 14.14
CA CYS A 67 12.58 8.85 12.78
C CYS A 67 13.84 9.73 12.80
N SER A 68 14.92 9.28 12.16
CA SER A 68 16.21 10.01 12.19
C SER A 68 16.17 11.35 11.43
N ASN A 69 15.24 11.51 10.50
CA ASN A 69 15.04 12.75 9.74
C ASN A 69 13.54 12.98 9.47
N THR A 70 12.93 13.86 10.26
CA THR A 70 11.50 14.21 10.19
C THR A 70 11.13 15.12 9.02
N ASN A 71 12.12 15.65 8.30
CA ASN A 71 11.90 16.37 7.04
C ASN A 71 11.61 15.40 5.89
N VAL A 72 12.18 14.19 5.92
CA VAL A 72 11.96 13.13 4.92
C VAL A 72 10.66 12.38 5.21
N ALA A 73 10.45 11.91 6.44
CA ALA A 73 9.23 11.21 6.84
C ALA A 73 8.90 11.41 8.32
N THR A 74 7.62 11.32 8.68
CA THR A 74 7.18 11.29 10.09
C THR A 74 6.58 9.93 10.42
N VAL A 75 6.71 9.52 11.69
CA VAL A 75 6.17 8.27 12.19
C VAL A 75 5.25 8.50 13.37
N LYS A 76 4.19 7.69 13.45
CA LYS A 76 3.27 7.66 14.58
C LYS A 76 2.86 6.22 14.86
N LYS A 77 2.61 5.92 16.13
CA LYS A 77 1.87 4.73 16.53
C LYS A 77 0.40 5.07 16.51
N GLU A 78 -0.39 4.34 15.72
CA GLU A 78 -1.83 4.54 15.62
C GLU A 78 -2.55 3.24 15.95
N LYS A 79 -3.74 3.33 16.58
CA LYS A 79 -4.59 2.17 16.83
C LYS A 79 -5.13 1.69 15.48
N PHE A 80 -5.05 0.39 15.22
CA PHE A 80 -5.61 -0.24 14.04
C PHE A 80 -6.39 -1.47 14.47
N ILE A 81 -7.73 -1.39 14.38
CA ILE A 81 -8.65 -2.41 14.89
C ILE A 81 -8.35 -2.68 16.38
N ASP A 82 -7.84 -3.87 16.71
CA ASP A 82 -7.54 -4.31 18.07
C ASP A 82 -6.05 -4.28 18.42
N ASP A 83 -5.21 -3.83 17.50
CA ASP A 83 -3.74 -3.71 17.67
C ASP A 83 -3.26 -2.30 17.31
N TYR A 84 -1.95 -2.13 17.14
CA TYR A 84 -1.31 -0.90 16.72
C TYR A 84 -0.58 -1.08 15.40
N THR A 85 -0.56 -0.02 14.60
CA THR A 85 0.26 0.09 13.40
C THR A 85 1.28 1.21 13.55
N ILE A 86 2.43 1.07 12.89
CA ILE A 86 3.38 2.15 12.72
C ILE A 86 3.03 2.86 11.42
N THR A 87 2.36 3.99 11.53
CA THR A 87 2.03 4.84 10.39
C THR A 87 3.24 5.69 10.01
N ILE A 88 3.66 5.58 8.76
CA ILE A 88 4.74 6.38 8.18
C ILE A 88 4.14 7.32 7.15
N LYS A 89 4.44 8.61 7.24
CA LYS A 89 4.06 9.63 6.24
C LYS A 89 5.28 10.18 5.54
N ALA A 90 5.36 10.02 4.23
CA ALA A 90 6.45 10.48 3.39
C ALA A 90 6.28 11.97 3.01
N LYS A 91 7.26 12.82 3.36
CA LYS A 91 7.17 14.28 3.22
C LYS A 91 8.05 14.86 2.11
N LYS A 92 9.32 14.44 2.06
CA LYS A 92 10.31 14.96 1.11
C LYS A 92 11.12 13.80 0.53
N GLN A 93 11.54 13.92 -0.72
CA GLN A 93 12.46 12.98 -1.33
C GLN A 93 13.75 12.87 -0.50
N GLY A 94 14.23 11.66 -0.28
CA GLY A 94 15.42 11.37 0.50
C GLY A 94 15.33 10.04 1.23
N THR A 95 16.29 9.77 2.10
CA THR A 95 16.32 8.58 2.94
C THR A 95 16.27 8.96 4.42
N THR A 96 15.67 8.11 5.23
CA THR A 96 15.65 8.24 6.70
C THR A 96 15.56 6.85 7.34
N THR A 97 15.77 6.76 8.65
CA THR A 97 15.64 5.52 9.40
C THR A 97 14.56 5.65 10.45
N VAL A 98 13.64 4.68 10.46
CA VAL A 98 12.67 4.49 11.54
C VAL A 98 13.23 3.45 12.49
N SER A 99 13.23 3.74 13.79
CA SER A 99 13.67 2.81 14.81
C SER A 99 12.73 2.82 16.00
N PHE A 100 12.53 1.65 16.60
CA PHE A 100 11.71 1.47 17.79
C PHE A 100 12.09 0.17 18.48
N THR A 101 11.59 -0.03 19.70
CA THR A 101 11.73 -1.27 20.46
C THR A 101 10.36 -1.82 20.77
N VAL A 102 10.18 -3.13 20.65
CA VAL A 102 9.00 -3.84 21.13
C VAL A 102 9.36 -4.55 22.42
N LYS A 103 8.63 -4.25 23.51
CA LYS A 103 8.73 -4.95 24.80
C LYS A 103 7.54 -5.90 24.92
N ARG A 104 7.82 -7.20 25.04
CA ARG A 104 6.80 -8.23 25.31
C ARG A 104 6.34 -8.19 26.77
N LYS A 105 5.18 -8.81 27.06
CA LYS A 105 4.65 -8.95 28.43
C LYS A 105 5.65 -9.61 29.39
N ASN A 106 6.44 -10.59 28.92
CA ASN A 106 7.51 -11.24 29.68
C ASN A 106 8.78 -10.38 29.87
N GLY A 107 8.77 -9.12 29.43
CA GLY A 107 9.89 -8.20 29.59
C GLY A 107 10.94 -8.24 28.47
N LYS A 108 10.97 -9.28 27.61
CA LYS A 108 11.92 -9.38 26.48
C LYS A 108 11.74 -8.19 25.53
N LYS A 109 12.86 -7.62 25.08
CA LYS A 109 12.91 -6.44 24.20
C LYS A 109 13.51 -6.81 22.85
N TYR A 110 12.91 -6.28 21.77
CA TYR A 110 13.36 -6.47 20.40
C TYR A 110 13.49 -5.11 19.73
N SER A 111 14.66 -4.79 19.20
CA SER A 111 14.92 -3.50 18.55
C SER A 111 14.87 -3.62 17.04
N PHE A 112 14.19 -2.67 16.40
CA PHE A 112 14.03 -2.61 14.96
C PHE A 112 14.63 -1.32 14.41
N LYS A 113 15.22 -1.44 13.22
CA LYS A 113 15.63 -0.33 12.36
C LYS A 113 15.15 -0.62 10.94
N SER A 114 14.52 0.35 10.32
CA SER A 114 14.02 0.28 8.95
C SER A 114 14.49 1.47 8.14
N LYS A 115 15.09 1.22 6.98
CA LYS A 115 15.44 2.27 6.01
C LYS A 115 14.19 2.68 5.23
N ILE A 116 13.84 3.95 5.29
CA ILE A 116 12.77 4.52 4.49
C ILE A 116 13.41 5.29 3.33
N SER A 117 13.02 4.98 2.10
CA SER A 117 13.41 5.70 0.89
C SER A 117 12.19 6.35 0.27
N VAL A 118 12.18 7.68 0.22
CA VAL A 118 11.08 8.48 -0.32
C VAL A 118 11.48 9.01 -1.69
N TYR A 119 10.65 8.75 -2.69
CA TYR A 119 10.84 9.21 -4.07
C TYR A 119 9.72 10.16 -4.49
N ASN A 120 10.06 11.14 -5.34
CA ASN A 120 9.04 11.90 -6.04
C ASN A 120 8.32 10.99 -7.05
N TYR A 121 7.01 11.21 -7.21
CA TYR A 121 6.24 10.54 -8.24
C TYR A 121 6.64 11.05 -9.63
N THR A 122 6.72 10.14 -10.59
CA THR A 122 6.82 10.43 -12.01
C THR A 122 5.87 9.50 -12.72
N ASN A 123 5.10 10.01 -13.67
CA ASN A 123 4.16 9.18 -14.42
C ASN A 123 4.92 8.15 -15.28
N PRO A 124 4.81 6.83 -14.99
CA PRO A 124 5.54 5.79 -15.73
C PRO A 124 4.86 5.43 -17.05
N LEU A 125 3.65 5.94 -17.32
CA LEU A 125 2.79 5.52 -18.43
C LEU A 125 3.05 6.32 -19.70
N ASN A 126 3.27 5.61 -20.81
CA ASN A 126 3.15 6.18 -22.14
C ASN A 126 1.69 6.16 -22.62
N LYS A 127 0.93 5.12 -22.26
CA LYS A 127 -0.50 4.97 -22.57
C LYS A 127 -1.23 4.25 -21.43
N CYS A 128 -2.43 4.69 -21.07
CA CYS A 128 -3.27 4.03 -20.07
C CYS A 128 -4.75 4.06 -20.49
N VAL A 129 -5.13 3.17 -21.41
CA VAL A 129 -6.48 3.15 -21.97
C VAL A 129 -7.32 2.05 -21.33
N VAL A 130 -8.58 2.38 -21.00
CA VAL A 130 -9.64 1.42 -20.68
C VAL A 130 -10.79 1.66 -21.66
N GLY A 131 -11.08 0.67 -22.51
CA GLY A 131 -12.04 0.84 -23.60
C GLY A 131 -11.58 1.92 -24.58
N LYS A 132 -12.32 3.03 -24.66
CA LYS A 132 -12.01 4.16 -25.56
C LYS A 132 -11.32 5.34 -24.86
N LYS A 133 -11.21 5.34 -23.53
CA LYS A 133 -10.72 6.49 -22.76
C LYS A 133 -9.28 6.29 -22.30
N ASP A 134 -8.44 7.28 -22.55
CA ASP A 134 -7.07 7.35 -22.03
C ASP A 134 -7.02 8.15 -20.72
N TYR A 135 -6.42 7.55 -19.69
CA TYR A 135 -6.28 8.11 -18.34
C TYR A 135 -4.87 8.67 -18.07
N LYS A 136 -3.93 8.55 -19.03
CA LYS A 136 -2.52 8.96 -18.85
C LYS A 136 -2.36 10.40 -18.35
N LYS A 137 -3.13 11.36 -18.88
CA LYS A 137 -3.04 12.78 -18.47
C LYS A 137 -3.44 13.01 -17.01
N GLN A 138 -4.44 12.27 -16.53
CA GLN A 138 -4.90 12.39 -15.13
C GLN A 138 -3.88 11.82 -14.14
N LEU A 139 -2.96 11.00 -14.64
CA LEU A 139 -1.86 10.37 -13.90
C LEU A 139 -0.56 11.17 -13.98
N ASP A 140 -0.52 12.37 -14.58
CA ASP A 140 0.74 13.13 -14.66
C ASP A 140 1.23 13.67 -13.30
N LYS A 141 0.31 13.92 -12.36
CA LYS A 141 0.64 14.50 -11.03
C LYS A 141 0.39 13.57 -9.84
N LYS A 142 -0.32 12.46 -10.05
CA LYS A 142 -0.73 11.53 -9.00
C LYS A 142 -0.74 10.11 -9.52
N ASN A 143 -0.43 9.14 -8.65
CA ASN A 143 -0.42 7.72 -9.01
C ASN A 143 -1.81 7.07 -8.89
N THR A 144 -2.86 7.83 -8.64
CA THR A 144 -4.22 7.31 -8.49
C THR A 144 -5.23 8.20 -9.22
N VAL A 145 -6.18 7.57 -9.90
CA VAL A 145 -7.28 8.26 -10.57
C VAL A 145 -8.57 7.54 -10.28
N THR A 146 -9.58 8.31 -9.89
CA THR A 146 -10.96 7.85 -9.80
C THR A 146 -11.62 8.00 -11.16
N VAL A 147 -12.14 6.90 -11.68
CA VAL A 147 -12.84 6.82 -12.95
C VAL A 147 -14.31 7.20 -12.70
N SER A 148 -14.71 8.36 -13.24
CA SER A 148 -16.01 9.04 -13.05
C SER A 148 -17.26 8.14 -12.97
N SER A 149 -18.16 8.58 -12.11
CA SER A 149 -19.29 7.92 -11.43
C SER A 149 -20.57 7.61 -12.22
N SER A 150 -20.83 8.21 -13.39
CA SER A 150 -22.17 8.08 -13.99
C SER A 150 -22.50 6.66 -14.47
N SER A 151 -21.49 5.83 -14.75
CA SER A 151 -21.68 4.43 -15.14
C SER A 151 -20.37 3.65 -15.01
N PRO A 152 -20.44 2.32 -14.78
CA PRO A 152 -19.29 1.44 -14.90
C PRO A 152 -18.54 1.65 -16.22
N LYS A 153 -17.21 1.63 -16.18
CA LYS A 153 -16.37 1.71 -17.40
C LYS A 153 -15.88 0.33 -17.77
N LYS A 154 -16.50 -0.24 -18.80
CA LYS A 154 -16.15 -1.53 -19.37
C LYS A 154 -15.28 -1.37 -20.61
N GLY A 155 -14.27 -2.21 -20.76
CA GLY A 155 -13.48 -2.27 -21.99
C GLY A 155 -12.16 -3.03 -21.86
N LYS A 156 -11.51 -3.26 -22.99
CA LYS A 156 -10.15 -3.80 -23.04
C LYS A 156 -9.16 -2.76 -22.54
N ILE A 157 -8.16 -3.21 -21.78
CA ILE A 157 -7.05 -2.36 -21.36
C ILE A 157 -5.97 -2.31 -22.44
N ASN A 158 -5.37 -1.13 -22.65
CA ASN A 158 -4.16 -0.97 -23.45
C ASN A 158 -3.19 -0.04 -22.70
N ILE A 159 -2.17 -0.66 -22.12
CA ILE A 159 -1.24 -0.02 -21.19
C ILE A 159 0.18 -0.18 -21.71
N THR A 160 0.93 0.92 -21.76
CA THR A 160 2.36 0.90 -22.12
C THR A 160 3.17 1.78 -21.18
N ALA A 161 4.40 1.35 -20.89
CA ALA A 161 5.33 2.10 -20.06
C ALA A 161 6.21 3.04 -20.91
N LYS A 162 6.67 4.15 -20.32
CA LYS A 162 7.71 5.01 -20.88
C LYS A 162 9.07 4.30 -20.82
N LYS A 163 10.02 4.75 -21.65
CA LYS A 163 11.44 4.35 -21.55
C LYS A 163 11.95 4.56 -20.11
N GLY A 164 12.68 3.57 -19.59
CA GLY A 164 13.16 3.56 -18.20
C GLY A 164 12.16 3.01 -17.17
N TYR A 165 11.00 2.52 -17.63
CA TYR A 165 10.02 1.84 -16.79
C TYR A 165 9.64 0.48 -17.39
N LYS A 166 9.33 -0.48 -16.52
CA LYS A 166 8.83 -1.81 -16.89
C LYS A 166 7.53 -2.11 -16.15
N ILE A 167 6.53 -2.64 -16.85
CA ILE A 167 5.32 -3.21 -16.21
C ILE A 167 5.71 -4.57 -15.63
N GLU A 168 5.61 -4.73 -14.31
CA GLU A 168 5.88 -6.00 -13.63
C GLU A 168 4.61 -6.85 -13.49
N ALA A 169 3.48 -6.20 -13.22
CA ALA A 169 2.19 -6.85 -13.07
C ALA A 169 1.03 -5.88 -13.31
N ILE A 170 -0.10 -6.43 -13.73
CA ILE A 170 -1.39 -5.75 -13.78
C ILE A 170 -2.35 -6.60 -12.95
N TYR A 171 -3.01 -5.99 -11.97
CA TYR A 171 -3.99 -6.63 -11.11
C TYR A 171 -5.35 -5.98 -11.28
N TYR A 172 -6.36 -6.81 -11.45
CA TYR A 172 -7.75 -6.43 -11.30
C TYR A 172 -8.19 -6.88 -9.91
N SER A 173 -8.66 -5.93 -9.11
CA SER A 173 -8.80 -6.11 -7.68
C SER A 173 -10.16 -5.66 -7.20
N GLU A 174 -10.66 -6.36 -6.19
CA GLU A 174 -11.91 -6.03 -5.52
C GLU A 174 -11.65 -5.12 -4.31
N TYR A 175 -12.55 -4.17 -4.07
CA TYR A 175 -12.48 -3.33 -2.88
C TYR A 175 -12.83 -4.14 -1.63
N GLY A 176 -12.06 -3.93 -0.56
CA GLY A 176 -12.38 -4.44 0.78
C GLY A 176 -12.17 -5.94 1.00
N THR A 177 -12.12 -6.75 -0.05
CA THR A 177 -11.97 -8.23 0.08
C THR A 177 -10.52 -8.67 0.09
N GLY A 178 -9.61 -7.85 -0.44
CA GLY A 178 -8.20 -8.22 -0.63
C GLY A 178 -7.98 -9.16 -1.83
N VAL A 179 -9.05 -9.54 -2.55
CA VAL A 179 -8.96 -10.39 -3.74
C VAL A 179 -8.30 -9.60 -4.88
N GLN A 180 -7.26 -10.19 -5.47
CA GLN A 180 -6.56 -9.62 -6.62
C GLN A 180 -6.32 -10.71 -7.67
N LYS A 181 -6.77 -10.45 -8.90
CA LYS A 181 -6.51 -11.29 -10.06
C LYS A 181 -5.44 -10.66 -10.93
N LYS A 182 -4.29 -11.32 -11.08
CA LYS A 182 -3.28 -10.91 -12.07
C LYS A 182 -3.85 -11.11 -13.48
N ILE A 183 -3.81 -10.06 -14.29
CA ILE A 183 -4.31 -10.06 -15.67
C ILE A 183 -3.23 -9.62 -16.66
N LYS A 184 -3.49 -9.80 -17.95
CA LYS A 184 -2.59 -9.40 -19.04
C LYS A 184 -3.05 -8.08 -19.65
N ASN A 185 -2.14 -7.35 -20.27
CA ASN A 185 -2.53 -6.22 -21.13
C ASN A 185 -3.44 -6.73 -22.26
N GLY A 186 -4.45 -5.96 -22.67
CA GLY A 186 -5.48 -6.40 -23.62
C GLY A 186 -6.70 -7.09 -23.00
N SER A 187 -6.67 -7.47 -21.72
CA SER A 187 -7.82 -8.07 -21.03
C SER A 187 -9.02 -7.10 -20.95
N SER A 188 -10.23 -7.63 -21.07
CA SER A 188 -11.48 -6.89 -20.82
C SER A 188 -11.74 -6.80 -19.31
N ILE A 189 -12.03 -5.60 -18.81
CA ILE A 189 -12.37 -5.33 -17.41
C ILE A 189 -13.61 -4.45 -17.31
N THR A 190 -14.17 -4.35 -16.10
CA THR A 190 -15.18 -3.35 -15.72
C THR A 190 -14.67 -2.58 -14.49
N LEU A 191 -14.56 -1.26 -14.58
CA LEU A 191 -14.27 -0.41 -13.42
C LEU A 191 -15.59 0.15 -12.88
N ASP A 192 -16.02 -0.33 -11.73
CA ASP A 192 -17.26 0.02 -11.02
C ASP A 192 -16.96 0.29 -9.52
N SER A 193 -17.99 0.41 -8.69
CA SER A 193 -17.83 0.64 -7.24
C SER A 193 -17.21 -0.53 -6.46
N GLN A 194 -17.05 -1.70 -7.09
CA GLN A 194 -16.50 -2.90 -6.49
C GLN A 194 -15.07 -3.20 -6.95
N HIS A 195 -14.64 -2.63 -8.08
CA HIS A 195 -13.37 -3.00 -8.70
C HIS A 195 -12.44 -1.83 -9.00
N TYR A 196 -11.14 -2.13 -8.96
CA TYR A 196 -10.09 -1.22 -9.39
C TYR A 196 -9.00 -1.96 -10.16
N LEU A 197 -8.28 -1.22 -11.00
CA LEU A 197 -7.11 -1.70 -11.71
C LEU A 197 -5.87 -1.17 -11.02
N GLN A 198 -4.94 -2.05 -10.67
CA GLN A 198 -3.62 -1.69 -10.17
C GLN A 198 -2.55 -2.14 -11.15
N ILE A 199 -1.62 -1.25 -11.46
CA ILE A 199 -0.52 -1.54 -12.38
C ILE A 199 0.79 -1.28 -11.66
N ILE A 200 1.61 -2.32 -11.54
CA ILE A 200 2.91 -2.28 -10.87
C ILE A 200 3.99 -1.96 -11.89
N TYR A 201 4.70 -0.86 -11.65
CA TYR A 201 5.83 -0.45 -12.47
C TYR A 201 7.11 -0.51 -11.67
N LYS A 202 8.19 -0.93 -12.33
CA LYS A 202 9.57 -0.77 -11.88
C LYS A 202 10.21 0.40 -12.60
N ASP A 203 10.74 1.37 -11.85
CA ASP A 203 11.69 2.35 -12.38
C ASP A 203 13.03 1.63 -12.53
N THR A 204 13.47 1.36 -13.76
CA THR A 204 14.67 0.54 -14.00
C THR A 204 15.97 1.27 -13.65
N ARG A 205 15.93 2.61 -13.53
CA ARG A 205 17.09 3.43 -13.17
C ARG A 205 17.26 3.52 -11.66
N LYS A 206 16.15 3.60 -10.92
CA LYS A 206 16.14 3.73 -9.46
C LYS A 206 15.92 2.39 -8.74
N ASN A 207 15.66 1.32 -9.49
CA ASN A 207 15.46 -0.05 -9.01
C ASN A 207 14.42 -0.16 -7.87
N TYR A 208 13.30 0.53 -8.00
CA TYR A 208 12.14 0.36 -7.11
C TYR A 208 10.85 0.27 -7.88
N SER A 209 9.86 -0.37 -7.25
CA SER A 209 8.53 -0.53 -7.83
C SER A 209 7.46 0.26 -7.07
N TYR A 210 6.45 0.72 -7.80
CA TYR A 210 5.29 1.38 -7.24
C TYR A 210 4.05 1.15 -8.10
N ALA A 211 2.90 1.27 -7.46
CA ALA A 211 1.61 1.10 -8.11
C ALA A 211 1.07 2.42 -8.67
N VAL A 212 0.45 2.31 -9.85
CA VAL A 212 -0.52 3.27 -10.36
C VAL A 212 -1.89 2.60 -10.37
N SER A 213 -2.92 3.29 -9.86
CA SER A 213 -4.26 2.72 -9.73
C SER A 213 -5.35 3.53 -10.44
N LEU A 214 -6.25 2.83 -11.11
CA LEU A 214 -7.53 3.36 -11.59
C LEU A 214 -8.66 2.78 -10.74
N TYR A 215 -9.28 3.64 -9.95
CA TYR A 215 -10.38 3.31 -9.05
C TYR A 215 -11.70 3.47 -9.78
N GLY A 216 -12.45 2.38 -9.92
CA GLY A 216 -13.85 2.50 -10.31
C GLY A 216 -14.62 3.23 -9.21
N SER A 217 -15.56 4.07 -9.62
CA SER A 217 -16.52 4.74 -8.73
C SER A 217 -17.87 4.78 -9.40
N LEU A 218 -18.92 4.77 -8.58
CA LEU A 218 -20.27 5.19 -8.93
C LEU A 218 -20.60 6.51 -8.23
#